data_AF-V4THD2-F1
#
_entry.id   AF-V4THD2-F1
#
_cell.length_a   1.000
_cell.length_b   1.000
_cell.length_c   1.000
_cell.angle_alpha   90.00
_cell.angle_beta   90.00
_cell.angle_gamma   90.00
#
_symmetry.space_group_name_H-M   'P 1'
#
loop_
_entity.id
_entity.type
_entity.pdbx_description
1 polymer ?
#
loop_
_entity_poly.entity_id
_entity_poly.type
_entity_poly.pdbx_seq_one_letter_code
_entity_poly.pdbx_strand_id
1 'polypeptide(L)'
;MAQDNSNAESRHKKSVLLKDQVRLVKRKDSDRHEIVPIQDPLSFEKGFFVVIRACQLLAQKNDGIILIGLAGPSGAGKTIFTEKILNFMPSIAVISMDNYNDSSRVVDGNFDDPRLTDYDTLLENVRDLREGKPVQVPIYDFKSSSRTGYRTVEVPSSRIVIIEGIYALSEKLRPLLDLRLSVTGGVHFDLVKRVLRDIQRVGQEPEEIIQQISETVYPMYKAFIEPDLQTAHIKIINNFNPFTGFQSPTYILKSAKNLSVDQIKAVYPEGHTETMEQTYDIYLLPPGEDPESCQSYLRMRNKDGKYSLMFEEWVTDIPFVISPRITFEVSVRLLGGLMALGYTIATILKRSSHVFCDDRGVCVKIDWLEQLNRQYIQVQGKDRLIVKNVAEQLGLEGSYVPRTYIEQIQLEKLVNEVMALPEDLKTKLSLDEDLVSSPKEALSRASASRVAMRNKNLRR
;
A
#
# COMPACT_ATOMS: atom_id res chain seq x y z
N MET A 1 25.28 -18.76 -51.66
CA MET A 1 23.82 -18.82 -51.46
C MET A 1 23.55 -19.70 -50.25
N ALA A 2 22.67 -19.25 -49.34
CA ALA A 2 22.25 -19.85 -48.05
C ALA A 2 23.35 -19.87 -46.96
N GLN A 3 23.36 -19.06 -45.87
CA GLN A 3 22.39 -18.90 -44.75
C GLN A 3 21.88 -20.28 -44.24
N ASP A 4 22.04 -20.68 -42.98
CA ASP A 4 21.65 -19.91 -41.80
C ASP A 4 22.33 -20.35 -40.49
N ASN A 5 22.21 -19.43 -39.53
CA ASN A 5 22.78 -19.41 -38.18
C ASN A 5 22.26 -20.52 -37.25
N SER A 6 23.18 -21.23 -36.58
CA SER A 6 22.88 -22.07 -35.40
C SER A 6 23.62 -21.57 -34.16
N ASN A 7 23.49 -20.28 -33.83
CA ASN A 7 24.18 -19.71 -32.67
C ASN A 7 23.36 -18.61 -31.99
N ALA A 8 22.14 -18.93 -31.54
CA ALA A 8 21.34 -18.00 -30.76
C ALA A 8 20.30 -18.70 -29.89
N GLU A 9 20.70 -19.46 -28.87
CA GLU A 9 19.77 -19.79 -27.76
C GLU A 9 20.48 -20.33 -26.49
N SER A 10 21.42 -19.56 -25.92
CA SER A 10 21.85 -19.77 -24.53
C SER A 10 22.64 -18.59 -23.93
N ARG A 11 22.17 -17.36 -24.11
CA ARG A 11 22.61 -16.26 -23.23
C ARG A 11 21.80 -16.30 -21.95
N HIS A 12 22.25 -17.14 -21.01
CA HIS A 12 21.96 -16.96 -19.59
C HIS A 12 22.09 -15.46 -19.24
N LYS A 13 21.02 -14.90 -18.65
CA LYS A 13 21.02 -13.57 -18.03
C LYS A 13 22.20 -13.48 -17.06
N LYS A 14 23.34 -12.95 -17.51
CA LYS A 14 24.41 -12.52 -16.62
C LYS A 14 23.78 -11.54 -15.63
N SER A 15 23.84 -11.83 -14.34
CA SER A 15 23.39 -10.91 -13.31
C SER A 15 24.25 -9.65 -13.40
N VAL A 16 23.76 -8.63 -14.10
CA VAL A 16 24.38 -7.31 -14.15
C VAL A 16 24.41 -6.82 -12.70
N LEU A 17 25.61 -6.59 -12.16
CA LEU A 17 25.77 -6.09 -10.79
C LEU A 17 24.98 -4.78 -10.69
N LEU A 18 24.34 -4.52 -9.54
CA LEU A 18 23.53 -3.30 -9.32
C LEU A 18 24.29 -2.01 -9.69
N LYS A 19 25.62 -2.00 -9.52
CA LYS A 19 26.51 -0.89 -9.89
C LYS A 19 26.58 -0.60 -11.40
N ASP A 20 26.38 -1.62 -12.25
CA ASP A 20 26.51 -1.52 -13.71
C ASP A 20 25.18 -1.07 -14.37
N GLN A 21 24.11 -0.95 -13.58
CA GLN A 21 22.81 -0.43 -14.00
C GLN A 21 22.79 1.10 -14.07
N VAL A 22 23.66 1.77 -13.32
CA VAL A 22 23.74 3.23 -13.30
C VAL A 22 24.64 3.71 -14.44
N ARG A 23 24.05 4.34 -15.45
CA ARG A 23 24.76 4.88 -16.62
C ARG A 23 24.49 6.37 -16.76
N LEU A 24 25.52 7.11 -17.17
CA LEU A 24 25.41 8.53 -17.47
C LEU A 24 25.21 8.76 -18.96
N VAL A 25 24.45 9.79 -19.30
CA VAL A 25 24.29 10.31 -20.66
C VAL A 25 24.46 11.83 -20.64
N LYS A 26 25.12 12.40 -21.64
CA LYS A 26 25.25 13.85 -21.79
C LYS A 26 23.90 14.42 -22.22
N ARG A 27 23.47 15.54 -21.61
CA ARG A 27 22.25 16.24 -22.02
C ARG A 27 22.41 16.80 -23.42
N LYS A 28 21.30 16.85 -24.17
CA LYS A 28 21.29 17.39 -25.54
C LYS A 28 21.56 18.90 -25.55
N ASP A 29 21.05 19.61 -24.55
CA ASP A 29 21.04 21.08 -24.51
C ASP A 29 22.02 21.67 -23.47
N SER A 30 22.93 20.85 -22.91
CA SER A 30 23.82 21.26 -21.83
C SER A 30 25.08 20.38 -21.77
N ASP A 31 26.19 20.95 -21.27
CA ASP A 31 27.39 20.17 -20.96
C ASP A 31 27.25 19.26 -19.72
N ARG A 32 26.10 19.31 -19.05
CA ARG A 32 25.79 18.45 -17.91
C ARG A 32 25.38 17.04 -18.33
N HIS A 33 25.67 16.09 -17.46
CA HIS A 33 25.25 14.70 -17.58
C HIS A 33 24.04 14.41 -16.71
N GLU A 34 23.22 13.46 -17.13
CA GLU A 34 22.11 12.91 -16.37
C GLU A 34 22.17 11.38 -16.34
N ILE A 35 21.39 10.77 -15.47
CA ILE A 35 21.31 9.32 -15.33
C ILE A 35 20.30 8.76 -16.34
N VAL A 36 20.70 7.72 -17.07
CA VAL A 36 19.81 6.96 -17.95
C VAL A 36 18.70 6.32 -17.10
N PRO A 37 17.41 6.47 -17.48
CA PRO A 37 16.31 5.88 -16.73
C PRO A 37 16.45 4.36 -16.57
N ILE A 38 16.31 3.87 -15.35
CA ILE A 38 16.21 2.45 -15.02
C ILE A 38 14.75 2.05 -15.20
N GLN A 39 14.50 1.08 -16.09
CA GLN A 39 13.15 0.66 -16.48
C GLN A 39 12.43 -0.04 -15.32
N ASP A 40 13.12 -0.97 -14.65
CA ASP A 40 12.53 -1.76 -13.58
C ASP A 40 12.56 -1.00 -12.25
N PRO A 41 11.43 -0.97 -11.51
CA PRO A 41 11.41 -0.37 -10.19
C PRO A 41 12.29 -1.17 -9.21
N LEU A 42 12.95 -0.45 -8.31
CA LEU A 42 13.87 -1.01 -7.33
C LEU A 42 13.22 -1.09 -5.95
N SER A 43 13.56 -2.10 -5.14
CA SER A 43 13.19 -2.10 -3.73
C SER A 43 13.86 -0.94 -2.99
N PHE A 44 13.30 -0.52 -1.85
CA PHE A 44 13.85 0.56 -1.01
C PHE A 44 15.37 0.47 -0.80
N GLU A 45 15.88 -0.70 -0.41
CA GLU A 45 17.32 -0.92 -0.20
C GLU A 45 18.14 -0.85 -1.49
N LYS A 46 17.68 -1.49 -2.57
CA LYS A 46 18.38 -1.45 -3.87
C LYS A 46 18.41 -0.03 -4.43
N GLY A 47 17.27 0.66 -4.34
CA GLY A 47 17.11 2.07 -4.72
C GLY A 47 18.09 2.96 -3.97
N PHE A 48 18.23 2.78 -2.66
CA PHE A 48 19.21 3.50 -1.85
C PHE A 48 20.64 3.36 -2.41
N PHE A 49 21.13 2.13 -2.61
CA PHE A 49 22.49 1.92 -3.16
C PHE A 49 22.70 2.53 -4.55
N VAL A 50 21.70 2.40 -5.42
CA VAL A 50 21.74 2.95 -6.79
C VAL A 50 21.74 4.48 -6.77
N VAL A 51 20.97 5.11 -5.89
CA VAL A 51 20.94 6.57 -5.71
C VAL A 51 22.28 7.09 -5.21
N ILE A 52 22.88 6.47 -4.19
CA ILE A 52 24.22 6.85 -3.72
C ILE A 52 25.25 6.80 -4.86
N ARG A 53 25.22 5.72 -5.67
CA ARG A 53 26.11 5.58 -6.82
C ARG A 53 25.85 6.66 -7.88
N ALA A 54 24.59 6.97 -8.17
CA ALA A 54 24.21 8.02 -9.09
C ALA A 54 24.70 9.40 -8.64
N CYS A 55 24.54 9.73 -7.35
CA CYS A 55 25.04 10.96 -6.75
C CYS A 55 26.56 11.11 -6.94
N GLN A 56 27.32 10.05 -6.64
CA GLN A 56 28.78 10.04 -6.81
C GLN A 56 29.21 10.25 -8.27
N LEU A 57 28.54 9.58 -9.21
CA LEU A 57 28.85 9.68 -10.63
C LEU A 57 28.53 11.06 -11.19
N LEU A 58 27.41 11.65 -10.80
CA LEU A 58 27.05 13.02 -11.18
C LEU A 58 28.05 14.02 -10.58
N ALA A 59 28.44 13.85 -9.31
CA ALA A 59 29.46 14.68 -8.68
C ALA A 59 30.80 14.62 -9.42
N GLN A 60 31.21 13.45 -9.90
CA GLN A 60 32.47 13.32 -10.64
C GLN A 60 32.44 13.93 -12.05
N LYS A 61 31.27 14.07 -12.67
CA LYS A 61 31.14 14.45 -14.09
C LYS A 61 30.56 15.84 -14.34
N ASN A 62 29.79 16.37 -13.40
CA ASN A 62 29.20 17.69 -13.49
C ASN A 62 29.90 18.64 -12.53
N ASP A 63 30.21 19.83 -13.02
CA ASP A 63 30.69 20.94 -12.21
C ASP A 63 29.52 21.68 -11.53
N GLY A 64 29.82 22.37 -10.42
CA GLY A 64 28.83 23.09 -9.62
C GLY A 64 27.86 22.19 -8.84
N ILE A 65 26.74 22.77 -8.42
CA ILE A 65 25.70 22.09 -7.64
C ILE A 65 24.92 21.09 -8.50
N ILE A 66 24.62 19.93 -7.91
CA ILE A 66 23.79 18.86 -8.43
C ILE A 66 22.45 18.88 -7.72
N LEU A 67 21.39 19.04 -8.50
CA LEU A 67 20.02 19.08 -7.99
C LEU A 67 19.35 17.73 -8.19
N ILE A 68 18.81 17.19 -7.12
CA ILE A 68 18.11 15.90 -7.12
C ILE A 68 16.67 16.16 -6.69
N GLY A 69 15.69 15.78 -7.51
CA GLY A 69 14.28 15.82 -7.13
C GLY A 69 13.83 14.46 -6.63
N LEU A 70 13.24 14.43 -5.44
CA LEU A 70 12.64 13.23 -4.84
C LEU A 70 11.15 13.44 -4.65
N ALA A 71 10.35 12.86 -5.54
CA ALA A 71 8.89 12.91 -5.48
C ALA A 71 8.25 11.58 -5.10
N GLY A 72 6.95 11.63 -4.85
CA GLY A 72 6.15 10.50 -4.40
C GLY A 72 4.93 10.98 -3.63
N PRO A 73 3.85 10.20 -3.55
CA PRO A 73 2.67 10.59 -2.80
C PRO A 73 3.00 10.78 -1.31
N SER A 74 2.11 11.51 -0.61
CA SER A 74 2.18 11.59 0.85
C SER A 74 2.11 10.18 1.45
N GLY A 75 2.86 9.92 2.52
CA GLY A 75 2.95 8.57 3.11
C GLY A 75 3.93 7.60 2.43
N ALA A 76 4.44 7.89 1.22
CA ALA A 76 5.33 6.97 0.49
C ALA A 76 6.68 6.66 1.16
N GLY A 77 7.10 7.46 2.15
CA GLY A 77 8.39 7.30 2.83
C GLY A 77 9.54 8.11 2.20
N LYS A 78 9.23 9.19 1.47
CA LYS A 78 10.23 10.13 0.92
C LYS A 78 11.20 10.66 1.99
N THR A 79 10.66 11.24 3.06
CA THR A 79 11.45 11.82 4.16
C THR A 79 12.34 10.78 4.83
N ILE A 80 11.84 9.56 5.06
CA ILE A 80 12.64 8.45 5.60
C ILE A 80 13.77 8.07 4.62
N PHE A 81 13.48 8.03 3.32
CA PHE A 81 14.49 7.76 2.29
C PHE A 81 15.56 8.86 2.26
N THR A 82 15.17 10.13 2.34
CA THR A 82 16.08 11.28 2.40
C THR A 82 16.93 11.25 3.67
N GLU A 83 16.35 10.98 4.83
CA GLU A 83 17.08 10.82 6.09
C GLU A 83 18.13 9.71 6.00
N LYS A 84 17.77 8.57 5.39
CA LYS A 84 18.72 7.47 5.15
C LYS A 84 19.90 7.90 4.26
N ILE A 85 19.66 8.70 3.24
CA ILE A 85 20.72 9.27 2.39
C ILE A 85 21.56 10.27 3.19
N LEU A 86 20.95 11.17 3.94
CA LEU A 86 21.64 12.18 4.74
C LEU A 86 22.55 11.53 5.80
N ASN A 87 22.08 10.46 6.45
CA ASN A 87 22.89 9.71 7.41
C ASN A 87 24.12 9.05 6.77
N PHE A 88 24.03 8.66 5.49
CA PHE A 88 25.15 8.06 4.75
C PHE A 88 26.07 9.11 4.11
N MET A 89 25.53 10.25 3.68
CA MET A 89 26.28 11.39 3.12
C MET A 89 25.92 12.69 3.86
N PRO A 90 26.47 12.95 5.06
CA PRO A 90 26.08 14.09 5.89
C PRO A 90 26.32 15.47 5.26
N SER A 91 27.18 15.52 4.24
CA SER A 91 27.57 16.74 3.52
C SER A 91 26.57 17.23 2.47
N ILE A 92 25.42 16.55 2.28
CA ILE A 92 24.36 16.98 1.34
C ILE A 92 23.42 17.99 1.99
N ALA A 93 22.83 18.88 1.19
CA ALA A 93 21.74 19.74 1.64
C ALA A 93 20.38 19.15 1.25
N VAL A 94 19.38 19.34 2.11
CA VAL A 94 18.00 18.90 1.88
C VAL A 94 17.06 20.08 1.98
N ILE A 95 16.21 20.24 0.98
CA ILE A 95 15.13 21.22 0.91
C ILE A 95 13.81 20.45 0.82
N SER A 96 13.00 20.52 1.88
CA SER A 96 11.62 20.03 1.82
C SER A 96 10.73 21.10 1.22
N MET A 97 9.97 20.76 0.17
CA MET A 97 9.00 21.65 -0.48
C MET A 97 7.84 21.98 0.44
N ASP A 98 7.52 21.13 1.42
CA ASP A 98 6.43 21.41 2.37
C ASP A 98 6.68 22.71 3.14
N ASN A 99 7.95 23.08 3.34
CA ASN A 99 8.33 24.36 3.95
C ASN A 99 7.96 25.58 3.12
N TYR A 100 7.79 25.42 1.80
CA TYR A 100 7.42 26.50 0.88
C TYR A 100 5.91 26.60 0.69
N ASN A 101 5.12 25.86 1.44
CA ASN A 101 3.68 26.04 1.43
C ASN A 101 3.31 27.41 2.01
N ASP A 102 2.28 28.02 1.44
CA ASP A 102 1.76 29.33 1.81
C ASP A 102 0.24 29.22 1.95
N SER A 103 -0.25 29.25 3.19
CA SER A 103 -1.68 29.06 3.49
C SER A 103 -2.58 30.14 2.93
N SER A 104 -2.04 31.32 2.58
CA SER A 104 -2.80 32.36 1.87
C SER A 104 -3.22 31.95 0.45
N ARG A 105 -2.59 30.89 -0.10
CA ARG A 105 -2.84 30.36 -1.45
C ARG A 105 -3.75 29.13 -1.47
N VAL A 106 -4.28 28.73 -0.31
CA VAL A 106 -5.20 27.60 -0.21
C VAL A 106 -6.49 27.94 -0.95
N VAL A 107 -6.89 27.06 -1.87
CA VAL A 107 -8.15 27.18 -2.62
C VAL A 107 -9.07 26.05 -2.18
N ASP A 108 -10.29 26.40 -1.76
CA ASP A 108 -11.33 25.46 -1.30
C ASP A 108 -10.86 24.48 -0.20
N GLY A 109 -9.94 24.91 0.67
CA GLY A 109 -9.36 24.06 1.71
C GLY A 109 -8.43 22.96 1.20
N ASN A 110 -8.03 22.98 -0.07
CA ASN A 110 -7.18 21.96 -0.69
C ASN A 110 -5.69 22.24 -0.43
N PHE A 111 -5.12 21.53 0.53
CA PHE A 111 -3.68 21.60 0.87
C PHE A 111 -2.77 20.76 -0.04
N ASP A 112 -3.32 20.06 -1.04
CA ASP A 112 -2.55 19.36 -2.05
C ASP A 112 -2.59 20.10 -3.41
N ASP A 113 -3.23 21.27 -3.50
CA ASP A 113 -3.24 22.08 -4.72
C ASP A 113 -1.81 22.56 -5.08
N PRO A 114 -1.34 22.41 -6.33
CA PRO A 114 -0.01 22.88 -6.74
C PRO A 114 0.25 24.38 -6.51
N ARG A 115 -0.80 25.21 -6.40
CA ARG A 115 -0.70 26.65 -6.12
C ARG A 115 -0.31 26.94 -4.67
N LEU A 116 -0.45 25.98 -3.76
CA LEU A 116 -0.05 26.11 -2.37
C LEU A 116 1.45 26.37 -2.24
N THR A 117 2.26 25.74 -3.10
CA THR A 117 3.71 25.86 -3.06
C THR A 117 4.15 27.19 -3.68
N ASP A 118 4.90 27.97 -2.92
CA ASP A 118 5.58 29.18 -3.33
C ASP A 118 6.83 28.85 -4.17
N TYR A 119 6.58 28.60 -5.45
CA TYR A 119 7.64 28.30 -6.41
C TYR A 119 8.60 29.47 -6.63
N ASP A 120 8.18 30.71 -6.38
CA ASP A 120 9.02 31.87 -6.62
C ASP A 120 10.20 31.87 -5.63
N THR A 121 9.90 31.78 -4.32
CA THR A 121 10.94 31.66 -3.28
C THR A 121 11.72 30.35 -3.39
N LEU A 122 11.07 29.23 -3.77
CA LEU A 122 11.78 27.97 -3.97
C LEU A 122 12.81 28.06 -5.11
N LEU A 123 12.41 28.61 -6.26
CA LEU A 123 13.28 28.71 -7.43
C LEU A 123 14.39 29.74 -7.22
N GLU A 124 14.13 30.83 -6.50
CA GLU A 124 15.16 31.78 -6.08
C GLU A 124 16.23 31.09 -5.20
N ASN A 125 15.80 30.39 -4.14
CA ASN A 125 16.72 29.63 -3.29
C ASN A 125 17.51 28.56 -4.07
N VAL A 126 16.88 27.89 -5.04
CA VAL A 126 17.58 26.91 -5.89
C VAL A 126 18.64 27.57 -6.79
N ARG A 127 18.37 28.78 -7.30
CA ARG A 127 19.34 29.55 -8.11
C ARG A 127 20.50 30.03 -7.25
N ASP A 128 20.24 30.60 -6.09
CA ASP A 128 21.27 31.10 -5.19
C ASP A 128 22.23 29.99 -4.73
N LEU A 129 21.69 28.80 -4.39
CA LEU A 129 22.54 27.65 -4.07
C LEU A 129 23.42 27.25 -5.25
N ARG A 130 22.90 27.27 -6.48
CA ARG A 130 23.68 26.99 -7.70
C ARG A 130 24.79 28.02 -7.93
N GLU A 131 24.58 29.26 -7.53
CA GLU A 131 25.58 30.34 -7.57
C GLU A 131 26.55 30.30 -6.40
N GLY A 132 26.43 29.33 -5.49
CA GLY A 132 27.32 29.20 -4.34
C GLY A 132 27.00 30.19 -3.22
N LYS A 133 25.74 30.63 -3.10
CA LYS A 133 25.26 31.47 -2.01
C LYS A 133 24.43 30.66 -1.01
N PRO A 134 24.54 30.93 0.30
CA PRO A 134 23.63 30.37 1.30
C PRO A 134 22.22 30.95 1.13
N VAL A 135 21.21 30.19 1.56
CA VAL A 135 19.80 30.56 1.34
C VAL A 135 18.95 30.47 2.61
N GLN A 136 17.86 31.23 2.65
CA GLN A 136 16.89 31.19 3.74
C GLN A 136 15.71 30.33 3.36
N VAL A 137 15.69 29.10 3.88
CA VAL A 137 14.57 28.17 3.68
C VAL A 137 13.52 28.44 4.75
N PRO A 138 12.24 28.68 4.40
CA PRO A 138 11.20 28.86 5.41
C PRO A 138 11.06 27.61 6.30
N ILE A 139 10.44 27.79 7.46
CA ILE A 139 10.04 26.70 8.36
C ILE A 139 8.52 26.71 8.40
N TYR A 140 7.90 25.60 8.00
CA TYR A 140 6.44 25.47 8.00
C TYR A 140 5.97 24.64 9.19
N ASP A 141 5.02 25.17 9.94
CA ASP A 141 4.34 24.46 11.01
C ASP A 141 2.98 23.95 10.53
N PHE A 142 2.85 22.63 10.46
CA PHE A 142 1.61 21.97 10.02
C PHE A 142 0.46 22.13 11.02
N LYS A 143 0.73 22.42 12.31
CA LYS A 143 -0.34 22.63 13.29
C LYS A 143 -1.02 23.98 13.12
N SER A 144 -0.23 25.05 12.98
CA SER A 144 -0.74 26.38 12.68
C SER A 144 -1.03 26.62 11.19
N SER A 145 -0.66 25.67 10.31
CA SER A 145 -0.74 25.82 8.86
C SER A 145 -0.08 27.12 8.35
N SER A 146 1.08 27.47 8.90
CA SER A 146 1.74 28.75 8.63
C SER A 146 3.27 28.64 8.65
N ARG A 147 3.96 29.61 8.03
CA ARG A 147 5.41 29.75 8.11
C ARG A 147 5.78 30.45 9.42
N THR A 148 6.64 29.83 10.22
CA THR A 148 6.99 30.31 11.57
C THR A 148 8.39 30.91 11.67
N GLY A 149 9.18 30.85 10.60
CA GLY A 149 10.52 31.41 10.56
C GLY A 149 11.30 30.94 9.34
N TYR A 150 12.63 31.08 9.41
CA TYR A 150 13.56 30.66 8.38
C TYR A 150 14.75 29.94 9.00
N ARG A 151 15.33 29.00 8.26
CA ARG A 151 16.63 28.42 8.56
C ARG A 151 17.60 28.71 7.41
N THR A 152 18.83 29.03 7.76
CA THR A 152 19.91 29.12 6.77
C THR A 152 20.30 27.72 6.30
N VAL A 153 20.37 27.53 4.98
CA VAL A 153 20.99 26.37 4.36
C VAL A 153 22.26 26.83 3.68
N GLU A 154 23.39 26.37 4.20
CA GLU A 154 24.71 26.59 3.62
C GLU A 154 24.89 25.80 2.32
N VAL A 155 25.80 26.29 1.47
CA VAL A 155 26.18 25.58 0.25
C VAL A 155 26.85 24.26 0.63
N PRO A 156 26.30 23.10 0.23
CA PRO A 156 26.83 21.81 0.65
C PRO A 156 28.21 21.55 0.01
N SER A 157 29.19 21.13 0.82
CA SER A 157 30.52 20.75 0.32
C SER A 157 30.50 19.53 -0.62
N SER A 158 29.47 18.68 -0.48
CA SER A 158 29.21 17.58 -1.43
C SER A 158 28.76 18.04 -2.82
N ARG A 159 28.39 19.32 -2.95
CA ARG A 159 27.70 19.91 -4.09
C ARG A 159 26.35 19.29 -4.41
N ILE A 160 25.76 18.49 -3.53
CA ILE A 160 24.48 17.82 -3.76
C ILE A 160 23.39 18.49 -2.93
N VAL A 161 22.29 18.86 -3.60
CA VAL A 161 21.06 19.37 -2.97
C VAL A 161 19.90 18.45 -3.37
N ILE A 162 19.22 17.89 -2.38
CA ILE A 162 17.98 17.12 -2.58
C ILE A 162 16.79 18.03 -2.32
N ILE A 163 15.89 18.13 -3.30
CA ILE A 163 14.58 18.77 -3.17
C ILE A 163 13.55 17.64 -3.03
N GLU A 164 12.96 17.50 -1.85
CA GLU A 164 11.91 16.50 -1.60
C GLU A 164 10.54 17.14 -1.50
N GLY A 165 9.52 16.46 -2.02
CA GLY A 165 8.14 16.96 -1.96
C GLY A 165 7.22 16.18 -2.88
N ILE A 166 5.91 16.31 -2.69
CA ILE A 166 4.93 15.65 -3.56
C ILE A 166 5.03 16.15 -5.02
N TYR A 167 5.46 17.40 -5.23
CA TYR A 167 5.65 18.04 -6.54
C TYR A 167 7.12 18.25 -6.93
N ALA A 168 8.06 17.51 -6.33
CA ALA A 168 9.49 17.70 -6.61
C ALA A 168 9.91 17.37 -8.05
N LEU A 169 9.06 16.67 -8.82
CA LEU A 169 9.29 16.35 -10.23
C LEU A 169 8.41 17.16 -11.19
N SER A 170 7.78 18.23 -10.71
CA SER A 170 6.92 19.10 -11.52
C SER A 170 7.67 19.79 -12.63
N GLU A 171 6.94 20.20 -13.66
CA GLU A 171 7.51 20.87 -14.85
C GLU A 171 8.33 22.12 -14.50
N LYS A 172 8.01 22.78 -13.39
CA LYS A 172 8.74 23.97 -12.89
C LYS A 172 10.16 23.63 -12.39
N LEU A 173 10.34 22.45 -11.81
CA LEU A 173 11.64 22.01 -11.26
C LEU A 173 12.40 21.10 -12.23
N ARG A 174 11.69 20.26 -12.98
CA ARG A 174 12.25 19.19 -13.83
C ARG A 174 13.41 19.62 -14.73
N PRO A 175 13.38 20.79 -15.42
CA PRO A 175 14.51 21.24 -16.24
C PRO A 175 15.79 21.52 -15.44
N LEU A 176 15.65 21.84 -14.16
CA LEU A 176 16.76 22.15 -13.27
C LEU A 176 17.38 20.89 -12.67
N LEU A 177 16.62 19.80 -12.50
CA LEU A 177 17.09 18.59 -11.82
C LEU A 177 18.09 17.82 -12.67
N ASP A 178 19.18 17.33 -12.07
CA ASP A 178 20.15 16.42 -12.68
C ASP A 178 19.75 14.94 -12.49
N LEU A 179 19.06 14.66 -11.38
CA LEU A 179 18.53 13.34 -11.04
C LEU A 179 17.08 13.44 -10.57
N ARG A 180 16.23 12.56 -11.09
CA ARG A 180 14.81 12.49 -10.76
C ARG A 180 14.52 11.14 -10.13
N LEU A 181 13.99 11.15 -8.91
CA LEU A 181 13.71 9.98 -8.11
C LEU A 181 12.23 9.95 -7.74
N SER A 182 11.61 8.78 -7.79
CA SER A 182 10.27 8.57 -7.26
C SER A 182 10.26 7.49 -6.19
N VAL A 183 9.60 7.73 -5.06
CA VAL A 183 9.33 6.73 -4.02
C VAL A 183 7.82 6.50 -3.95
N THR A 184 7.38 5.25 -4.05
CA THR A 184 5.96 4.87 -3.99
C THR A 184 5.80 3.56 -3.19
N GLY A 185 4.80 3.45 -2.32
CA GLY A 185 4.45 2.20 -1.65
C GLY A 185 3.20 1.51 -2.22
N GLY A 186 2.62 2.10 -3.27
CA GLY A 186 1.31 1.73 -3.79
C GLY A 186 0.24 2.65 -3.21
N VAL A 187 -0.72 3.07 -4.05
CA VAL A 187 -1.71 4.09 -3.69
C VAL A 187 -2.44 3.73 -2.40
N HIS A 188 -2.77 2.45 -2.22
CA HIS A 188 -3.43 1.93 -1.02
C HIS A 188 -2.61 2.14 0.26
N PHE A 189 -1.37 1.66 0.29
CA PHE A 189 -0.53 1.75 1.49
C PHE A 189 -0.08 3.17 1.78
N ASP A 190 0.16 3.98 0.75
CA ASP A 190 0.55 5.39 0.90
C ASP A 190 -0.59 6.21 1.52
N LEU A 191 -1.84 5.90 1.14
CA LEU A 191 -3.04 6.47 1.74
C LEU A 191 -3.14 6.16 3.23
N VAL A 192 -3.01 4.88 3.59
CA VAL A 192 -3.06 4.42 4.97
C VAL A 192 -1.99 5.11 5.82
N LYS A 193 -0.75 5.15 5.32
CA LYS A 193 0.37 5.81 6.01
C LYS A 193 0.08 7.30 6.22
N ARG A 194 -0.53 7.97 5.24
CA ARG A 194 -0.95 9.38 5.38
C ARG A 194 -1.98 9.54 6.50
N VAL A 195 -3.07 8.75 6.49
CA VAL A 195 -4.11 8.80 7.52
C VAL A 195 -3.49 8.67 8.91
N LEU A 196 -2.67 7.65 9.11
CA LEU A 196 -2.08 7.34 10.40
C LEU A 196 -1.12 8.43 10.90
N ARG A 197 -0.33 8.99 9.97
CA ARG A 197 0.59 10.08 10.26
C ARG A 197 -0.17 11.36 10.65
N ASP A 198 -1.27 11.65 9.97
CA ASP A 198 -2.00 12.91 10.16
C ASP A 198 -2.83 12.85 11.47
N ILE A 199 -3.41 11.70 11.82
CA ILE A 199 -4.02 11.44 13.16
C ILE A 199 -3.01 11.75 14.28
N GLN A 200 -1.77 11.26 14.17
CA GLN A 200 -0.74 11.45 15.19
C GLN A 200 -0.23 12.91 15.28
N ARG A 201 -0.25 13.66 14.17
CA ARG A 201 0.37 15.00 14.08
C ARG A 201 -0.57 16.13 14.46
N VAL A 202 -1.83 16.03 14.05
CA VAL A 202 -2.78 17.16 14.08
C VAL A 202 -3.87 16.95 15.12
N GLY A 203 -4.05 15.73 15.64
CA GLY A 203 -5.19 15.41 16.51
C GLY A 203 -6.53 15.57 15.78
N GLN A 204 -6.51 15.53 14.45
CA GLN A 204 -7.70 15.55 13.61
C GLN A 204 -8.46 14.22 13.75
N GLU A 205 -9.79 14.32 13.75
CA GLU A 205 -10.65 13.15 13.76
C GLU A 205 -10.46 12.37 12.44
N PRO A 206 -10.32 11.04 12.48
CA PRO A 206 -10.02 10.24 11.29
C PRO A 206 -11.01 10.39 10.13
N GLU A 207 -12.27 10.67 10.45
CA GLU A 207 -13.37 10.90 9.51
C GLU A 207 -13.02 12.04 8.53
N GLU A 208 -12.50 13.16 9.04
CA GLU A 208 -12.14 14.35 8.27
C GLU A 208 -10.99 14.06 7.31
N ILE A 209 -10.00 13.31 7.79
CA ILE A 209 -8.80 12.95 7.02
C ILE A 209 -9.18 12.07 5.83
N ILE A 210 -10.10 11.13 6.01
CA ILE A 210 -10.52 10.22 4.94
C ILE A 210 -11.37 10.92 3.89
N GLN A 211 -12.23 11.85 4.31
CA GLN A 211 -12.99 12.67 3.37
C GLN A 211 -12.04 13.54 2.53
N GLN A 212 -11.09 14.22 3.18
CA GLN A 212 -10.06 15.01 2.50
C GLN A 212 -9.29 14.17 1.46
N ILE A 213 -8.94 12.95 1.83
CA ILE A 213 -8.24 12.00 0.96
C ILE A 213 -9.00 11.73 -0.35
N SER A 214 -10.31 11.49 -0.25
CA SER A 214 -11.16 11.17 -1.39
C SER A 214 -11.42 12.38 -2.28
N GLU A 215 -11.72 13.53 -1.67
CA GLU A 215 -12.25 14.69 -2.36
C GLU A 215 -11.13 15.61 -2.89
N THR A 216 -9.95 15.63 -2.25
CA THR A 216 -8.86 16.55 -2.61
C THR A 216 -7.56 15.83 -2.98
N VAL A 217 -7.05 14.97 -2.10
CA VAL A 217 -5.71 14.36 -2.27
C VAL A 217 -5.63 13.55 -3.56
N TYR A 218 -6.66 12.76 -3.86
CA TYR A 218 -6.62 11.91 -5.02
C TYR A 218 -6.74 12.64 -6.36
N PRO A 219 -7.75 13.51 -6.57
CA PRO A 219 -7.79 14.32 -7.78
C PRO A 219 -6.45 15.01 -8.05
N MET A 220 -5.80 15.56 -7.01
CA MET A 220 -4.48 16.16 -7.13
C MET A 220 -3.39 15.14 -7.49
N TYR A 221 -3.39 13.97 -6.85
CA TYR A 221 -2.45 12.90 -7.17
C TYR A 221 -2.53 12.46 -8.63
N LYS A 222 -3.73 12.19 -9.15
CA LYS A 222 -3.90 11.76 -10.55
C LYS A 222 -3.61 12.87 -11.55
N ALA A 223 -4.04 14.09 -11.26
CA ALA A 223 -3.89 15.19 -12.19
C ALA A 223 -2.43 15.64 -12.32
N PHE A 224 -1.69 15.65 -11.20
CA PHE A 224 -0.39 16.32 -11.15
C PHE A 224 0.76 15.40 -10.71
N ILE A 225 0.58 14.60 -9.65
CA ILE A 225 1.69 13.84 -9.06
C ILE A 225 2.03 12.61 -9.90
N GLU A 226 1.06 11.74 -10.20
CA GLU A 226 1.27 10.47 -10.91
C GLU A 226 1.96 10.65 -12.28
N PRO A 227 1.57 11.61 -13.14
CA PRO A 227 2.26 11.88 -14.39
C PRO A 227 3.73 12.27 -14.17
N ASP A 228 4.01 13.09 -13.17
CA ASP A 228 5.37 13.56 -12.86
C ASP A 228 6.28 12.42 -12.37
N LEU A 229 5.74 11.45 -11.61
CA LEU A 229 6.50 10.28 -11.15
C LEU A 229 6.97 9.40 -12.31
N GLN A 230 6.23 9.35 -13.42
CA GLN A 230 6.66 8.58 -14.60
C GLN A 230 7.94 9.12 -15.23
N THR A 231 8.27 10.38 -14.95
CA THR A 231 9.48 11.03 -15.47
C THR A 231 10.75 10.70 -14.68
N ALA A 232 10.65 9.96 -13.57
CA ALA A 232 11.78 9.60 -12.73
C ALA A 232 12.81 8.73 -13.47
N HIS A 233 14.09 9.02 -13.25
CA HIS A 233 15.20 8.18 -13.73
C HIS A 233 15.31 6.89 -12.91
N ILE A 234 15.00 6.96 -11.60
CA ILE A 234 15.04 5.80 -10.70
C ILE A 234 13.72 5.75 -9.94
N LYS A 235 13.01 4.62 -10.08
CA LYS A 235 11.74 4.36 -9.39
C LYS A 235 11.99 3.42 -8.22
N ILE A 236 11.52 3.78 -7.03
CA ILE A 236 11.78 3.08 -5.77
C ILE A 236 10.45 2.68 -5.15
N ILE A 237 10.32 1.39 -4.85
CA ILE A 237 9.15 0.82 -4.20
C ILE A 237 9.42 0.63 -2.70
N ASN A 238 8.55 1.22 -1.90
CA ASN A 238 8.56 1.10 -0.44
C ASN A 238 7.42 0.20 0.05
N ASN A 239 7.71 -1.11 0.17
CA ASN A 239 6.78 -2.12 0.70
C ASN A 239 6.63 -2.07 2.23
N PHE A 240 7.02 -0.98 2.90
CA PHE A 240 6.81 -0.85 4.34
C PHE A 240 5.33 -0.96 4.67
N ASN A 241 5.00 -1.84 5.61
CA ASN A 241 3.65 -2.09 6.03
C ASN A 241 3.32 -1.26 7.28
N PRO A 242 2.36 -0.31 7.21
CA PRO A 242 2.03 0.55 8.35
C PRO A 242 1.43 -0.20 9.54
N PHE A 243 0.88 -1.41 9.35
CA PHE A 243 0.20 -2.17 10.41
C PHE A 243 1.15 -2.88 11.36
N THR A 244 2.43 -3.01 11.03
CA THR A 244 3.42 -3.69 11.90
C THR A 244 3.58 -3.02 13.27
N GLY A 245 3.12 -1.76 13.42
CA GLY A 245 3.17 -1.00 14.67
C GLY A 245 1.82 -0.77 15.38
N PHE A 246 0.68 -1.17 14.82
CA PHE A 246 -0.64 -0.97 15.45
C PHE A 246 -0.99 -2.18 16.33
N GLN A 247 -0.69 -2.05 17.62
CA GLN A 247 -0.59 -3.12 18.63
C GLN A 247 -1.93 -3.64 19.17
N SER A 248 -2.99 -3.75 18.36
CA SER A 248 -4.27 -4.34 18.81
C SER A 248 -4.78 -5.47 17.90
N PRO A 249 -4.01 -6.56 17.75
CA PRO A 249 -4.46 -7.71 16.98
C PRO A 249 -5.76 -8.27 17.58
N THR A 250 -6.75 -8.51 16.74
CA THR A 250 -7.90 -9.33 17.12
C THR A 250 -7.58 -10.79 16.78
N TYR A 251 -7.58 -11.65 17.79
CA TYR A 251 -7.43 -13.10 17.61
C TYR A 251 -8.80 -13.69 17.33
N ILE A 252 -8.90 -14.49 16.26
CA ILE A 252 -10.14 -15.07 15.78
C ILE A 252 -9.96 -16.57 15.63
N LEU A 253 -10.85 -17.34 16.25
CA LEU A 253 -11.08 -18.75 15.97
C LEU A 253 -12.41 -18.90 15.26
N LYS A 254 -12.41 -19.53 14.09
CA LYS A 254 -13.61 -19.77 13.29
C LYS A 254 -13.85 -21.26 13.16
N SER A 255 -15.09 -21.71 13.27
CA SER A 255 -15.50 -23.09 13.05
C SER A 255 -16.77 -23.16 12.20
N ALA A 256 -16.91 -24.24 11.43
CA ALA A 256 -18.13 -24.58 10.69
C ALA A 256 -19.11 -25.46 11.49
N LYS A 257 -18.80 -25.79 12.76
CA LYS A 257 -19.74 -26.47 13.64
C LYS A 257 -20.94 -25.57 13.93
N ASN A 258 -22.12 -26.19 14.08
CA ASN A 258 -23.33 -25.52 14.54
C ASN A 258 -23.44 -25.69 16.06
N LEU A 259 -23.69 -24.59 16.77
CA LEU A 259 -24.00 -24.57 18.20
C LEU A 259 -25.32 -23.83 18.39
N SER A 260 -26.07 -24.28 19.39
CA SER A 260 -27.29 -23.60 19.83
C SER A 260 -26.96 -22.37 20.68
N VAL A 261 -27.89 -21.41 20.73
CA VAL A 261 -27.77 -20.22 21.59
C VAL A 261 -27.60 -20.60 23.06
N ASP A 262 -28.29 -21.65 23.52
CA ASP A 262 -28.21 -22.12 24.91
C ASP A 262 -26.81 -22.63 25.28
N GLN A 263 -26.13 -23.31 24.36
CA GLN A 263 -24.75 -23.76 24.55
C GLN A 263 -23.78 -22.59 24.68
N ILE A 264 -24.00 -21.50 23.93
CA ILE A 264 -23.17 -20.30 24.03
C ILE A 264 -23.44 -19.57 25.35
N LYS A 265 -24.71 -19.43 25.74
CA LYS A 265 -25.11 -18.81 27.00
C LYS A 265 -24.57 -19.57 28.21
N ALA A 266 -24.46 -20.90 28.14
CA ALA A 266 -23.87 -21.71 29.21
C ALA A 266 -22.39 -21.38 29.49
N VAL A 267 -21.67 -20.83 28.50
CA VAL A 267 -20.27 -20.40 28.64
C VAL A 267 -20.14 -18.98 29.23
N TYR A 268 -21.24 -18.22 29.29
CA TYR A 268 -21.32 -16.86 29.82
C TYR A 268 -22.22 -16.79 31.07
N PRO A 269 -21.76 -17.25 32.24
CA PRO A 269 -22.58 -17.38 33.45
C PRO A 269 -22.96 -16.04 34.12
N GLU A 270 -22.21 -14.95 33.90
CA GLU A 270 -22.50 -13.61 34.44
C GLU A 270 -22.33 -12.55 33.34
N GLY A 271 -23.30 -11.63 33.20
CA GLY A 271 -23.19 -10.41 32.37
C GLY A 271 -22.77 -10.61 30.91
N HIS A 272 -23.70 -10.91 30.00
CA HIS A 272 -23.43 -10.86 28.56
C HIS A 272 -24.36 -9.88 27.84
N THR A 273 -23.81 -9.22 26.83
CA THR A 273 -24.58 -8.41 25.89
C THR A 273 -24.93 -9.26 24.68
N GLU A 274 -26.22 -9.35 24.38
CA GLU A 274 -26.77 -10.08 23.25
C GLU A 274 -27.28 -9.08 22.21
N THR A 275 -26.74 -9.15 20.99
CA THR A 275 -27.14 -8.24 19.90
C THR A 275 -27.30 -9.00 18.59
N MET A 276 -28.27 -8.56 17.79
CA MET A 276 -28.42 -8.98 16.40
C MET A 276 -27.91 -7.85 15.51
N GLU A 277 -27.04 -8.17 14.56
CA GLU A 277 -26.52 -7.19 13.60
C GLU A 277 -26.59 -7.72 12.18
N GLN A 278 -26.95 -6.85 11.24
CA GLN A 278 -26.81 -7.10 9.81
C GLN A 278 -25.69 -6.22 9.28
N THR A 279 -24.72 -6.85 8.60
CA THR A 279 -23.54 -6.18 8.08
C THR A 279 -23.38 -6.47 6.59
N TYR A 280 -23.03 -5.42 5.84
CA TYR A 280 -22.71 -5.50 4.43
C TYR A 280 -21.25 -5.06 4.27
N ASP A 281 -20.38 -6.00 3.93
CA ASP A 281 -18.96 -5.76 3.73
C ASP A 281 -18.64 -5.73 2.24
N ILE A 282 -18.25 -4.56 1.75
CA ILE A 282 -17.78 -4.35 0.39
C ILE A 282 -16.26 -4.50 0.42
N TYR A 283 -15.76 -5.55 -0.21
CA TYR A 283 -14.33 -5.78 -0.37
C TYR A 283 -13.87 -5.14 -1.67
N LEU A 284 -12.98 -4.16 -1.54
CA LEU A 284 -12.41 -3.36 -2.61
C LEU A 284 -10.99 -3.84 -2.90
N LEU A 285 -10.75 -4.24 -4.14
CA LEU A 285 -9.43 -4.60 -4.66
C LEU A 285 -8.65 -3.33 -4.98
N PRO A 286 -7.44 -3.14 -4.45
CA PRO A 286 -6.59 -2.00 -4.80
C PRO A 286 -6.22 -1.94 -6.28
N PRO A 287 -5.98 -0.75 -6.84
CA PRO A 287 -5.59 -0.60 -8.24
C PRO A 287 -4.23 -1.28 -8.51
N GLY A 288 -4.17 -2.08 -9.58
CA GLY A 288 -2.95 -2.78 -10.00
C GLY A 288 -2.67 -4.09 -9.25
N GLU A 289 -3.51 -4.46 -8.27
CA GLU A 289 -3.45 -5.77 -7.63
C GLU A 289 -4.26 -6.81 -8.43
N ASP A 290 -3.78 -8.05 -8.42
CA ASP A 290 -4.47 -9.17 -9.08
C ASP A 290 -5.53 -9.76 -8.13
N PRO A 291 -6.80 -9.93 -8.57
CA PRO A 291 -7.86 -10.45 -7.72
C PRO A 291 -7.59 -11.84 -7.13
N GLU A 292 -6.78 -12.68 -7.80
CA GLU A 292 -6.48 -14.04 -7.35
C GLU A 292 -5.34 -14.08 -6.31
N SER A 293 -4.39 -13.14 -6.38
CA SER A 293 -3.24 -13.09 -5.45
C SER A 293 -3.35 -12.02 -4.36
N CYS A 294 -4.32 -11.11 -4.44
CA CYS A 294 -4.45 -10.02 -3.49
C CYS A 294 -4.78 -10.53 -2.08
N GLN A 295 -3.98 -10.11 -1.10
CA GLN A 295 -4.17 -10.45 0.31
C GLN A 295 -4.67 -9.25 1.14
N SER A 296 -4.54 -8.04 0.61
CA SER A 296 -4.81 -6.79 1.32
C SER A 296 -5.99 -6.04 0.69
N TYR A 297 -7.20 -6.55 0.91
CA TYR A 297 -8.42 -5.87 0.49
C TYR A 297 -8.73 -4.69 1.41
N LEU A 298 -9.18 -3.59 0.81
CA LEU A 298 -9.82 -2.51 1.56
C LEU A 298 -11.27 -2.91 1.81
N ARG A 299 -11.72 -2.89 3.07
CA ARG A 299 -13.08 -3.32 3.42
C ARG A 299 -13.90 -2.12 3.85
N MET A 300 -15.03 -1.88 3.19
CA MET A 300 -16.01 -0.89 3.60
C MET A 300 -17.25 -1.61 4.14
N ARG A 301 -17.53 -1.45 5.44
CA ARG A 301 -18.68 -2.06 6.10
C ARG A 301 -19.82 -1.06 6.25
N ASN A 302 -21.02 -1.43 5.84
CA ASN A 302 -22.26 -0.80 6.28
C ASN A 302 -22.88 -1.62 7.42
N LYS A 303 -23.17 -0.95 8.54
CA LYS A 303 -24.00 -1.46 9.64
C LYS A 303 -25.06 -0.40 9.96
N ASP A 304 -26.33 -0.75 9.79
CA ASP A 304 -27.48 0.11 10.11
C ASP A 304 -27.41 1.51 9.48
N GLY A 305 -26.89 1.61 8.25
CA GLY A 305 -26.75 2.88 7.52
C GLY A 305 -25.47 3.66 7.82
N LYS A 306 -24.69 3.25 8.82
CA LYS A 306 -23.35 3.80 9.10
C LYS A 306 -22.29 3.05 8.31
N TYR A 307 -21.47 3.79 7.58
CA TYR A 307 -20.37 3.22 6.82
C TYR A 307 -19.07 3.36 7.61
N SER A 308 -18.28 2.30 7.63
CA SER A 308 -16.96 2.29 8.24
C SER A 308 -15.95 1.71 7.26
N LEU A 309 -14.80 2.38 7.14
CA LEU A 309 -13.69 1.90 6.34
C LEU A 309 -12.72 1.16 7.25
N MET A 310 -12.39 -0.06 6.87
CA MET A 310 -11.52 -0.96 7.61
C MET A 310 -10.29 -1.27 6.77
N PHE A 311 -9.14 -0.94 7.33
CA PHE A 311 -7.87 -1.44 6.84
C PHE A 311 -7.47 -2.63 7.70
N GLU A 312 -7.51 -3.82 7.11
CA GLU A 312 -7.25 -5.08 7.80
C GLU A 312 -6.14 -5.82 7.05
N GLU A 313 -5.17 -6.34 7.78
CA GLU A 313 -4.26 -7.36 7.28
C GLU A 313 -4.55 -8.66 8.02
N TRP A 314 -4.34 -9.79 7.36
CA TRP A 314 -4.62 -11.10 7.92
C TRP A 314 -3.33 -11.88 8.05
N VAL A 315 -2.99 -12.26 9.28
CA VAL A 315 -1.89 -13.18 9.56
C VAL A 315 -2.51 -14.46 10.09
N THR A 316 -2.22 -15.59 9.45
CA THR A 316 -2.71 -16.88 9.91
C THR A 316 -1.65 -17.55 10.77
N ASP A 317 -1.94 -17.73 12.07
CA ASP A 317 -1.15 -18.52 13.01
C ASP A 317 -2.01 -19.69 13.49
N ILE A 318 -2.03 -20.77 12.70
CA ILE A 318 -2.99 -21.86 12.79
C ILE A 318 -3.11 -22.36 14.24
N PRO A 319 -4.33 -22.45 14.82
CA PRO A 319 -5.64 -22.29 14.18
C PRO A 319 -6.20 -20.86 14.12
N PHE A 320 -5.46 -19.87 14.61
CA PHE A 320 -5.91 -18.48 14.69
C PHE A 320 -5.80 -17.76 13.35
N VAL A 321 -6.83 -16.96 13.08
CA VAL A 321 -6.77 -15.84 12.16
C VAL A 321 -6.51 -14.60 13.00
N ILE A 322 -5.39 -13.92 12.77
CA ILE A 322 -5.00 -12.70 13.48
C ILE A 322 -5.28 -11.52 12.55
N SER A 323 -6.04 -10.55 13.05
CA SER A 323 -6.45 -9.37 12.29
C SER A 323 -6.06 -8.09 13.03
N PRO A 324 -4.85 -7.55 12.79
CA PRO A 324 -4.58 -6.14 13.05
C PRO A 324 -5.45 -5.31 12.12
N ARG A 325 -6.21 -4.37 12.70
CA ARG A 325 -7.12 -3.52 11.94
C ARG A 325 -7.23 -2.13 12.49
N ILE A 326 -7.57 -1.22 11.58
CA ILE A 326 -7.91 0.16 11.90
C ILE A 326 -9.24 0.45 11.22
N THR A 327 -10.18 1.04 11.95
CA THR A 327 -11.55 1.29 11.50
C THR A 327 -11.90 2.74 11.73
N PHE A 328 -12.55 3.35 10.74
CA PHE A 328 -12.95 4.75 10.75
C PHE A 328 -14.37 4.89 10.25
N GLU A 329 -15.17 5.78 10.83
CA GLU A 329 -16.49 6.09 10.26
C GLU A 329 -16.31 6.94 9.01
N VAL A 330 -17.11 6.70 7.97
CA VAL A 330 -16.94 7.37 6.67
C VAL A 330 -18.28 7.67 6.02
N SER A 331 -18.30 8.68 5.15
CA SER A 331 -19.45 8.95 4.28
C SER A 331 -19.54 7.92 3.14
N VAL A 332 -20.77 7.61 2.70
CA VAL A 332 -21.00 6.74 1.53
C VAL A 332 -20.36 7.28 0.25
N ARG A 333 -20.15 8.60 0.15
CA ARG A 333 -19.50 9.25 -1.00
C ARG A 333 -18.07 8.77 -1.22
N LEU A 334 -17.40 8.33 -0.15
CA LEU A 334 -16.05 7.78 -0.21
C LEU A 334 -15.95 6.59 -1.18
N LEU A 335 -16.99 5.76 -1.27
CA LEU A 335 -17.00 4.63 -2.20
C LEU A 335 -16.80 5.09 -3.64
N GLY A 336 -17.47 6.18 -4.05
CA GLY A 336 -17.29 6.78 -5.37
C GLY A 336 -15.86 7.28 -5.60
N GLY A 337 -15.25 7.89 -4.57
CA GLY A 337 -13.85 8.31 -4.61
C GLY A 337 -12.88 7.13 -4.73
N LEU A 338 -13.09 6.05 -3.96
CA LEU A 338 -12.30 4.81 -4.05
C LEU A 338 -12.47 4.13 -5.42
N MET A 339 -13.65 4.17 -6.02
CA MET A 339 -13.82 3.66 -7.39
C MET A 339 -13.08 4.54 -8.40
N ALA A 340 -13.10 5.87 -8.22
CA ALA A 340 -12.28 6.78 -9.00
C ALA A 340 -10.77 6.52 -8.79
N LEU A 341 -10.33 6.07 -7.59
CA LEU A 341 -8.98 5.56 -7.28
C LEU A 341 -8.55 4.36 -8.13
N GLY A 342 -9.48 3.74 -8.86
CA GLY A 342 -9.26 2.49 -9.57
C GLY A 342 -9.46 1.26 -8.68
N TYR A 343 -10.04 1.42 -7.49
CA TYR A 343 -10.47 0.24 -6.73
C TYR A 343 -11.67 -0.38 -7.41
N THR A 344 -11.68 -1.70 -7.45
CA THR A 344 -12.79 -2.47 -8.01
C THR A 344 -13.46 -3.26 -6.89
N ILE A 345 -14.78 -3.40 -6.98
CA ILE A 345 -15.51 -4.24 -6.01
C ILE A 345 -15.19 -5.71 -6.34
N ALA A 346 -14.44 -6.37 -5.48
CA ALA A 346 -14.09 -7.78 -5.64
C ALA A 346 -15.27 -8.67 -5.24
N THR A 347 -15.88 -8.37 -4.09
CA THR A 347 -17.07 -9.08 -3.61
C THR A 347 -17.80 -8.24 -2.57
N ILE A 348 -19.11 -8.44 -2.48
CA ILE A 348 -19.93 -7.92 -1.39
C ILE A 348 -20.35 -9.12 -0.56
N LEU A 349 -20.10 -9.05 0.75
CA LEU A 349 -20.49 -10.06 1.71
C LEU A 349 -21.64 -9.51 2.55
N LYS A 350 -22.74 -10.27 2.63
CA LYS A 350 -23.88 -9.96 3.47
C LYS A 350 -23.93 -10.97 4.60
N ARG A 351 -23.90 -10.46 5.82
CA ARG A 351 -23.77 -11.27 7.01
C ARG A 351 -24.77 -10.85 8.07
N SER A 352 -25.53 -11.83 8.53
CA SER A 352 -26.39 -11.71 9.70
C SER A 352 -25.68 -12.37 10.87
N SER A 353 -25.39 -11.60 11.91
CA SER A 353 -24.63 -12.07 13.06
C SER A 353 -25.47 -11.99 14.32
N HIS A 354 -25.52 -13.09 15.07
CA HIS A 354 -25.97 -13.11 16.46
C HIS A 354 -24.73 -13.05 17.36
N VAL A 355 -24.57 -11.96 18.07
CA VAL A 355 -23.34 -11.62 18.80
C VAL A 355 -23.59 -11.67 20.30
N PHE A 356 -22.73 -12.41 20.99
CA PHE A 356 -22.67 -12.49 22.45
C PHE A 356 -21.31 -11.96 22.88
N CYS A 357 -21.28 -10.89 23.67
CA CYS A 357 -20.03 -10.33 24.20
C CYS A 357 -20.09 -10.28 25.73
N ASP A 358 -18.97 -10.62 26.35
CA ASP A 358 -18.75 -10.58 27.80
C ASP A 358 -17.85 -9.40 28.16
N ASP A 359 -17.95 -8.94 29.41
CA ASP A 359 -17.14 -7.90 30.05
C ASP A 359 -15.62 -8.18 29.95
N ARG A 360 -15.21 -9.45 29.82
CA ARG A 360 -13.82 -9.86 29.52
C ARG A 360 -13.33 -9.45 28.12
N GLY A 361 -14.20 -8.90 27.27
CA GLY A 361 -13.87 -8.43 25.92
C GLY A 361 -13.75 -9.53 24.87
N VAL A 362 -14.30 -10.73 25.13
CA VAL A 362 -14.41 -11.82 24.17
C VAL A 362 -15.84 -11.91 23.66
N CYS A 363 -15.98 -12.00 22.33
CA CYS A 363 -17.26 -12.13 21.67
C CYS A 363 -17.35 -13.44 20.90
N VAL A 364 -18.46 -14.15 21.07
CA VAL A 364 -18.88 -15.28 20.25
C VAL A 364 -19.92 -14.78 19.26
N LYS A 365 -19.73 -15.06 17.97
CA LYS A 365 -20.65 -14.70 16.90
C LYS A 365 -21.13 -15.94 16.19
N ILE A 366 -22.44 -16.05 16.02
CA ILE A 366 -23.05 -16.94 15.04
C ILE A 366 -23.25 -16.13 13.76
N ASP A 367 -22.44 -16.40 12.75
CA ASP A 367 -22.44 -15.68 11.49
C ASP A 367 -23.12 -16.52 10.40
N TRP A 368 -24.23 -16.02 9.87
CA TRP A 368 -24.82 -16.54 8.64
C TRP A 368 -24.34 -15.72 7.44
N LEU A 369 -23.71 -16.38 6.47
CA LEU A 369 -23.20 -15.74 5.26
C LEU A 369 -24.06 -16.12 4.06
N GLU A 370 -24.72 -15.12 3.46
CA GLU A 370 -25.67 -15.33 2.37
C GLU A 370 -25.00 -15.90 1.11
N GLN A 371 -23.79 -15.42 0.80
CA GLN A 371 -23.01 -15.80 -0.39
C GLN A 371 -22.54 -17.25 -0.36
N LEU A 372 -22.38 -17.83 0.83
CA LEU A 372 -21.95 -19.23 1.01
C LEU A 372 -23.13 -20.14 1.39
N ASN A 373 -24.28 -19.55 1.75
CA ASN A 373 -25.41 -20.26 2.34
C ASN A 373 -25.00 -21.18 3.51
N ARG A 374 -24.09 -20.68 4.37
CA ARG A 374 -23.47 -21.43 5.46
C ARG A 374 -23.39 -20.60 6.73
N GLN A 375 -23.49 -21.30 7.86
CA GLN A 375 -23.30 -20.75 9.20
C GLN A 375 -21.87 -21.02 9.67
N TYR A 376 -21.28 -20.04 10.35
CA TYR A 376 -20.00 -20.19 11.03
C TYR A 376 -20.09 -19.65 12.44
N ILE A 377 -19.27 -20.20 13.33
CA ILE A 377 -19.08 -19.68 14.68
C ILE A 377 -17.72 -19.03 14.74
N GLN A 378 -17.71 -17.79 15.23
CA GLN A 378 -16.50 -17.00 15.39
C GLN A 378 -16.32 -16.61 16.85
N VAL A 379 -15.22 -17.06 17.47
CA VAL A 379 -14.78 -16.57 18.79
C VAL A 379 -13.68 -15.55 18.55
N GLN A 380 -13.88 -14.31 18.99
CA GLN A 380 -12.93 -13.22 18.77
C GLN A 380 -12.64 -12.42 20.05
N GLY A 381 -11.40 -11.95 20.19
CA GLY A 381 -10.98 -11.15 21.34
C GLY A 381 -9.56 -10.58 21.19
N LYS A 382 -9.14 -9.77 22.16
CA LYS A 382 -7.80 -9.17 22.19
C LYS A 382 -6.75 -10.06 22.86
N ASP A 383 -7.18 -10.99 23.71
CA ASP A 383 -6.30 -11.95 24.39
C ASP A 383 -6.43 -13.34 23.76
N ARG A 384 -5.30 -13.85 23.27
CA ARG A 384 -5.23 -15.16 22.59
C ARG A 384 -5.62 -16.32 23.51
N LEU A 385 -5.21 -16.28 24.78
CA LEU A 385 -5.47 -17.36 25.74
C LEU A 385 -6.95 -17.40 26.13
N ILE A 386 -7.57 -16.24 26.34
CA ILE A 386 -9.00 -16.18 26.68
C ILE A 386 -9.84 -16.67 25.49
N VAL A 387 -9.52 -16.24 24.26
CA VAL A 387 -10.21 -16.72 23.05
C VAL A 387 -10.09 -18.22 22.89
N LYS A 388 -8.90 -18.79 23.17
CA LYS A 388 -8.68 -20.24 23.14
C LYS A 388 -9.58 -20.94 24.17
N ASN A 389 -9.52 -20.52 25.43
CA ASN A 389 -10.27 -21.15 26.52
C ASN A 389 -11.79 -21.16 26.25
N VAL A 390 -12.35 -20.05 25.75
CA VAL A 390 -13.78 -19.97 25.38
C VAL A 390 -14.11 -20.91 24.22
N ALA A 391 -13.25 -21.01 23.21
CA ALA A 391 -13.46 -21.93 22.09
C ALA A 391 -13.37 -23.41 22.52
N GLU A 392 -12.52 -23.75 23.48
CA GLU A 392 -12.43 -25.08 24.08
C GLU A 392 -13.69 -25.43 24.88
N GLN A 393 -14.20 -24.49 25.69
CA GLN A 393 -15.46 -24.64 26.43
C GLN A 393 -16.66 -24.86 25.50
N LEU A 394 -16.63 -24.25 24.32
CA LEU A 394 -17.63 -24.44 23.26
C LEU A 394 -17.42 -25.73 22.43
N GLY A 395 -16.38 -26.52 22.70
CA GLY A 395 -16.09 -27.77 22.00
C GLY A 395 -15.71 -27.58 20.52
N LEU A 396 -15.12 -26.44 20.17
CA LEU A 396 -14.75 -26.11 18.78
C LEU A 396 -13.42 -26.74 18.33
N GLU A 397 -12.70 -27.38 19.24
CA GLU A 397 -11.43 -28.05 18.94
C GLU A 397 -11.55 -29.05 17.77
N GLY A 398 -10.49 -29.11 16.95
CA GLY A 398 -10.40 -29.97 15.77
C GLY A 398 -11.26 -29.54 14.58
N SER A 399 -12.08 -28.49 14.71
CA SER A 399 -12.99 -28.01 13.65
C SER A 399 -12.70 -26.59 13.16
N TYR A 400 -11.51 -26.07 13.49
CA TYR A 400 -11.13 -24.72 13.14
C TYR A 400 -10.92 -24.55 11.63
N VAL A 401 -11.39 -23.44 11.09
CA VAL A 401 -11.26 -23.01 9.71
C VAL A 401 -10.36 -21.78 9.67
N PRO A 402 -9.03 -21.95 9.51
CA PRO A 402 -8.05 -20.86 9.55
C PRO A 402 -7.99 -20.11 8.21
N ARG A 403 -9.16 -19.64 7.76
CA ARG A 403 -9.31 -18.82 6.55
C ARG A 403 -10.26 -17.67 6.86
N THR A 404 -10.09 -16.54 6.21
CA THR A 404 -11.02 -15.41 6.25
C THR A 404 -12.32 -15.75 5.51
N TYR A 405 -13.34 -14.89 5.60
CA TYR A 405 -14.58 -15.10 4.84
C TYR A 405 -14.39 -14.81 3.35
N ILE A 406 -13.58 -13.83 2.98
CA ILE A 406 -13.28 -13.54 1.57
C ILE A 406 -12.56 -14.71 0.90
N GLU A 407 -11.58 -15.33 1.56
CA GLU A 407 -10.90 -16.52 1.05
C GLU A 407 -11.87 -17.70 0.86
N GLN A 408 -12.85 -17.86 1.76
CA GLN A 408 -13.88 -18.91 1.63
C GLN A 408 -14.78 -18.65 0.41
N ILE A 409 -15.21 -17.41 0.19
CA ILE A 409 -16.01 -17.04 -0.99
C ILE A 409 -15.20 -17.25 -2.28
N GLN A 410 -13.94 -16.84 -2.31
CA GLN A 410 -13.06 -17.04 -3.47
C GLN A 410 -12.86 -18.52 -3.76
N LEU A 411 -12.63 -19.33 -2.72
CA LEU A 411 -12.47 -20.77 -2.88
C LEU A 411 -13.75 -21.43 -3.40
N GLU A 412 -14.92 -21.06 -2.87
CA GLU A 412 -16.21 -21.59 -3.36
C GLU A 412 -16.44 -21.21 -4.82
N LYS A 413 -16.13 -19.97 -5.22
CA LYS A 413 -16.19 -19.53 -6.63
C LYS A 413 -15.28 -20.39 -7.52
N LEU A 414 -14.04 -20.60 -7.11
CA LEU A 414 -13.07 -21.43 -7.85
C LEU A 414 -13.52 -22.89 -7.96
N VAL A 415 -14.06 -23.47 -6.87
CA VAL A 415 -14.60 -24.83 -6.88
C VAL A 415 -15.77 -24.92 -7.86
N ASN A 416 -16.69 -23.96 -7.84
CA ASN A 416 -17.82 -23.93 -8.77
C ASN A 416 -17.36 -23.80 -10.23
N GLU A 417 -16.34 -22.99 -10.51
CA GLU A 417 -15.73 -22.88 -11.85
C GLU A 417 -15.11 -24.20 -12.31
N VAL A 418 -14.39 -24.90 -11.42
CA VAL A 418 -13.81 -26.21 -11.72
C VAL A 418 -14.91 -27.27 -11.95
N MET A 419 -15.98 -27.24 -11.16
CA MET A 419 -17.13 -28.13 -11.32
C MET A 419 -17.90 -27.86 -12.63
N ALA A 420 -17.87 -26.62 -13.13
CA ALA A 420 -18.48 -26.23 -14.40
C ALA A 420 -17.61 -26.59 -15.64
N LEU A 421 -16.39 -27.12 -15.45
CA LEU A 421 -15.56 -27.57 -16.57
C LEU A 421 -16.19 -28.80 -17.26
N PRO A 422 -16.09 -28.89 -18.60
CA PRO A 422 -16.41 -30.10 -19.35
C PRO A 422 -15.70 -31.36 -18.81
N GLU A 423 -16.41 -32.49 -18.80
CA GLU A 423 -15.94 -33.77 -18.21
C GLU A 423 -14.63 -34.31 -18.83
N ASP A 424 -14.38 -33.99 -20.11
CA ASP A 424 -13.16 -34.33 -20.83
C ASP A 424 -11.92 -33.55 -20.35
N LEU A 425 -12.12 -32.36 -19.76
CA LEU A 425 -11.07 -31.58 -19.11
C LEU A 425 -10.85 -32.02 -17.66
N LYS A 426 -11.91 -32.42 -16.94
CA LYS A 426 -11.81 -32.97 -15.58
C LYS A 426 -11.01 -34.28 -15.53
N THR A 427 -11.29 -35.18 -16.48
CA THR A 427 -10.55 -36.45 -16.63
C THR A 427 -9.09 -36.24 -17.04
N LYS A 428 -8.80 -35.28 -17.92
CA LYS A 428 -7.40 -34.93 -18.28
C LYS A 428 -6.62 -34.29 -17.12
N LEU A 429 -7.31 -33.63 -16.19
CA LEU A 429 -6.71 -33.01 -15.01
C LEU A 429 -6.62 -33.96 -13.81
N SER A 430 -7.05 -35.23 -13.94
CA SER A 430 -7.01 -36.25 -12.87
C SER A 430 -7.69 -35.79 -11.58
N LEU A 431 -8.81 -35.09 -11.70
CA LEU A 431 -9.56 -34.60 -10.55
C LEU A 431 -10.57 -35.67 -10.12
N ASP A 432 -10.16 -36.65 -9.32
CA ASP A 432 -11.09 -37.58 -8.65
C ASP A 432 -11.87 -36.84 -7.55
N GLU A 433 -13.10 -37.29 -7.29
CA GLU A 433 -14.09 -36.67 -6.38
C GLU A 433 -13.63 -36.47 -4.91
N ASP A 434 -12.45 -36.98 -4.52
CA ASP A 434 -11.87 -36.88 -3.18
C ASP A 434 -11.04 -35.60 -2.89
N LEU A 435 -11.09 -34.60 -3.78
CA LEU A 435 -10.37 -33.31 -3.67
C LEU A 435 -10.78 -32.41 -2.48
N VAL A 436 -11.77 -32.82 -1.69
CA VAL A 436 -12.31 -32.04 -0.57
C VAL A 436 -11.34 -31.95 0.63
N SER A 437 -10.26 -32.75 0.66
CA SER A 437 -9.39 -32.85 1.84
C SER A 437 -8.12 -31.99 1.83
N SER A 438 -7.60 -31.53 0.67
CA SER A 438 -6.41 -30.65 0.63
C SER A 438 -6.34 -29.77 -0.62
N PRO A 439 -6.92 -28.56 -0.60
CA PRO A 439 -6.92 -27.64 -1.74
C PRO A 439 -5.53 -27.13 -2.15
N LYS A 440 -4.51 -27.23 -1.29
CA LYS A 440 -3.17 -26.64 -1.51
C LYS A 440 -2.37 -27.37 -2.61
N GLU A 441 -2.47 -28.70 -2.67
CA GLU A 441 -1.79 -29.51 -3.70
C GLU A 441 -2.52 -29.49 -5.04
N ALA A 442 -3.85 -29.35 -5.01
CA ALA A 442 -4.66 -29.13 -6.21
C ALA A 442 -4.36 -27.76 -6.85
N LEU A 443 -4.23 -26.72 -6.02
CA LEU A 443 -3.90 -25.36 -6.45
C LEU A 443 -2.51 -25.26 -7.10
N SER A 444 -1.48 -25.93 -6.56
CA SER A 444 -0.12 -25.87 -7.13
C SER A 444 -0.04 -26.57 -8.50
N ARG A 445 -0.79 -27.67 -8.70
CA ARG A 445 -0.85 -28.38 -9.97
C ARG A 445 -1.69 -27.65 -11.02
N ALA A 446 -2.84 -27.09 -10.64
CA ALA A 446 -3.73 -26.39 -11.56
C ALA A 446 -3.13 -25.06 -12.05
N SER A 447 -2.53 -24.27 -11.15
CA SER A 447 -1.87 -23.00 -11.50
C SER A 447 -0.61 -23.21 -12.36
N ALA A 448 0.21 -24.23 -12.06
CA ALA A 448 1.36 -24.59 -12.89
C ALA A 448 0.94 -24.99 -14.32
N SER A 449 -0.18 -25.71 -14.48
CA SER A 449 -0.69 -26.11 -15.80
C SER A 449 -1.25 -24.92 -16.61
N ARG A 450 -1.96 -23.97 -15.96
CA ARG A 450 -2.49 -22.76 -16.61
C ARG A 450 -1.37 -21.83 -17.07
N VAL A 451 -0.32 -21.65 -16.26
CA VAL A 451 0.87 -20.85 -16.64
C VAL A 451 1.62 -21.51 -17.81
N ALA A 452 1.73 -22.84 -17.82
CA ALA A 452 2.36 -23.58 -18.91
C ALA A 452 1.57 -23.48 -20.24
N MET A 453 0.24 -23.51 -20.20
CA MET A 453 -0.60 -23.32 -21.39
C MET A 453 -0.57 -21.87 -21.92
N ARG A 454 -0.59 -20.88 -21.03
CA ARG A 454 -0.52 -19.46 -21.41
C ARG A 454 0.81 -19.13 -22.12
N ASN A 455 1.91 -19.71 -21.64
CA ASN A 455 3.24 -19.55 -22.27
C ASN A 455 3.38 -20.28 -23.61
N LYS A 456 2.62 -21.36 -23.85
CA LYS A 456 2.58 -22.04 -25.16
C LYS A 456 1.82 -21.24 -26.22
N ASN A 457 0.74 -20.56 -25.84
CA ASN A 457 -0.06 -19.74 -26.76
C ASN A 457 0.56 -18.37 -27.07
N LEU A 458 1.53 -17.92 -26.28
CA LEU A 458 2.33 -16.71 -26.55
C LEU A 458 3.57 -16.97 -27.44
N ARG A 459 3.86 -18.23 -27.77
CA ARG A 459 5.01 -18.64 -28.61
C ARG A 459 4.59 -19.27 -29.96
N ARG A 460 3.35 -19.04 -30.40
CA ARG A 460 2.86 -19.42 -31.73
C ARG A 460 2.50 -18.20 -32.55
#